data_AF-A0A2N2YYL1-F1
#
_entry.id   AF-A0A2N2YYL1-F1
#
_cell.length_a   1.000
_cell.length_b   1.000
_cell.length_c   1.000
_cell.angle_alpha   90.00
_cell.angle_beta   90.00
_cell.angle_gamma   90.00
#
_symmetry.space_group_name_H-M   'P 1'
#
loop_
_entity.id
_entity.type
_entity.pdbx_description
1 polymer ?
#
loop_
_entity_poly.entity_id
_entity_poly.type
_entity_poly.pdbx_seq_one_letter_code
_entity_poly.pdbx_strand_id
1 'polypeptide(L)'
;MLNKSYLTKSILYRIYSSVITFSISYLLTRKLVLSASIGFLDMGIKIFSYHFFDEIWYKVTGYKVKPAVIWLTGLSGSGKTTVANDLVVKLKKKSIIPVLLDGDEIRHAIKQHDFDEDSRKKHNLNVGYISSLFEKQGNVVVVSLISPYDDIRNEVRKMCTNFVEVYVSTGLQVCINRDPKGLYKKAQAGEIKDFTGLSAPYFAPLNPEITIDTSILSVNDCSDLILNFIKK
;
A
#
# COMPACT_ATOMS: atom_id res chain seq x y z
N MET A 1 -13.98 -5.26 -4.36
CA MET A 1 -15.38 -5.21 -4.87
C MET A 1 -15.56 -3.92 -5.65
N LEU A 2 -15.92 -3.98 -6.94
CA LEU A 2 -16.24 -2.78 -7.73
C LEU A 2 -17.38 -2.02 -7.05
N ASN A 3 -17.15 -0.75 -6.70
CA ASN A 3 -18.11 0.10 -6.02
C ASN A 3 -19.37 0.25 -6.89
N LYS A 4 -20.57 -0.04 -6.32
CA LYS A 4 -21.87 0.00 -7.02
C LYS A 4 -22.05 1.28 -7.85
N SER A 5 -21.56 2.42 -7.36
CA SER A 5 -21.63 3.70 -8.06
C SER A 5 -20.91 3.69 -9.41
N TYR A 6 -19.74 3.05 -9.51
CA TYR A 6 -18.99 2.93 -10.76
C TYR A 6 -19.67 2.01 -11.76
N LEU A 7 -20.26 0.91 -11.27
CA LEU A 7 -21.02 0.00 -12.12
C LEU A 7 -22.25 0.71 -12.70
N THR A 8 -23.01 1.43 -11.87
CA THR A 8 -24.15 2.23 -12.30
C THR A 8 -23.75 3.30 -13.32
N LYS A 9 -22.66 4.04 -13.05
CA LYS A 9 -22.14 5.06 -13.99
C LYS A 9 -21.74 4.45 -15.33
N SER A 10 -21.06 3.30 -15.32
CA SER A 10 -20.68 2.57 -16.54
C SER A 10 -21.90 2.11 -17.34
N ILE A 11 -22.91 1.55 -16.68
CA ILE A 11 -24.14 1.09 -17.34
C ILE A 11 -24.89 2.28 -17.95
N LEU A 12 -25.09 3.37 -17.20
CA LEU A 12 -25.77 4.57 -17.69
C LEU A 12 -25.07 5.19 -18.90
N TYR A 13 -23.74 5.29 -18.86
CA TYR A 13 -22.96 5.82 -19.99
C TYR A 13 -23.08 4.96 -21.25
N ARG A 14 -23.12 3.62 -21.10
CA ARG A 14 -23.30 2.69 -22.21
C ARG A 14 -24.69 2.80 -22.85
N ILE A 15 -25.74 2.94 -22.02
CA ILE A 15 -27.11 3.18 -22.50
C ILE A 15 -27.16 4.51 -23.27
N TYR A 16 -26.65 5.58 -22.67
CA TYR A 16 -26.59 6.90 -23.29
C TYR A 16 -25.85 6.89 -24.64
N SER A 17 -24.68 6.25 -24.70
CA SER A 17 -23.89 6.13 -25.93
C SER A 17 -24.64 5.34 -27.02
N SER A 18 -25.35 4.28 -26.64
CA SER A 18 -26.14 3.48 -27.59
C SER A 18 -27.35 4.24 -28.14
N VAL A 19 -27.97 5.09 -27.30
CA VAL A 19 -29.05 6.01 -27.73
C VAL A 19 -28.53 7.06 -28.72
N ILE A 20 -27.30 7.56 -28.53
CA ILE A 20 -26.65 8.45 -29.51
C ILE A 20 -26.44 7.72 -30.84
N THR A 21 -25.84 6.52 -30.82
CA THR A 21 -25.62 5.72 -32.04
C THR A 21 -26.94 5.46 -32.78
N PHE A 22 -27.99 5.08 -32.05
CA PHE A 22 -29.34 4.90 -32.58
C PHE A 22 -29.85 6.20 -33.24
N SER A 23 -29.76 7.32 -32.54
CA SER A 23 -30.31 8.61 -32.99
C SER A 23 -29.62 9.11 -34.26
N ILE A 24 -28.28 8.99 -34.33
CA ILE A 24 -27.50 9.34 -35.52
C ILE A 24 -27.85 8.41 -36.68
N SER A 25 -27.89 7.10 -36.44
CA SER A 25 -28.28 6.11 -37.46
C SER A 25 -29.68 6.40 -38.00
N TYR A 26 -30.62 6.76 -37.13
CA TYR A 26 -31.99 7.05 -37.54
C TYR A 26 -32.09 8.34 -38.36
N LEU A 27 -31.32 9.38 -37.97
CA LEU A 27 -31.28 10.64 -38.70
C LEU A 27 -30.75 10.44 -40.14
N LEU A 28 -29.74 9.58 -40.30
CA LEU A 28 -29.12 9.27 -41.60
C LEU A 28 -29.96 8.31 -42.46
N THR A 29 -30.48 7.24 -41.86
CA THR A 29 -31.12 6.16 -42.62
C THR A 29 -32.63 6.33 -42.76
N ARG A 30 -33.25 7.13 -41.86
CA ARG A 30 -34.70 7.24 -41.67
C ARG A 30 -35.42 5.89 -41.48
N LYS A 31 -34.66 4.83 -41.17
CA LYS A 31 -35.15 3.46 -40.99
C LYS A 31 -35.03 3.06 -39.53
N LEU A 32 -36.18 2.96 -38.86
CA LEU A 32 -36.27 2.70 -37.43
C LEU A 32 -35.68 1.32 -37.04
N VAL A 33 -36.09 0.27 -37.75
CA VAL A 33 -35.62 -1.11 -37.51
C VAL A 33 -34.11 -1.22 -37.70
N LEU A 34 -33.57 -0.66 -38.80
CA LEU A 34 -32.14 -0.68 -39.09
C LEU A 34 -31.33 0.04 -38.00
N SER A 35 -31.82 1.20 -37.55
CA SER A 35 -31.14 1.99 -36.53
C SER A 35 -31.18 1.34 -35.15
N ALA A 36 -32.29 0.68 -34.81
CA ALA A 36 -32.38 -0.14 -33.60
C ALA A 36 -31.37 -1.29 -33.64
N SER A 37 -31.30 -2.02 -34.75
CA SER A 37 -30.33 -3.11 -34.94
C SER A 37 -28.89 -2.63 -34.79
N ILE A 38 -28.53 -1.47 -35.38
CA ILE A 38 -27.19 -0.88 -35.26
C ILE A 38 -26.89 -0.49 -33.80
N GLY A 39 -27.83 0.14 -33.09
CA GLY A 39 -27.65 0.51 -31.69
C GLY A 39 -27.44 -0.70 -30.76
N PHE A 40 -28.21 -1.78 -30.96
CA PHE A 40 -28.03 -3.02 -30.20
C PHE A 40 -26.71 -3.72 -30.52
N LEU A 41 -26.31 -3.75 -31.80
CA LEU A 41 -25.04 -4.35 -32.23
C LEU A 41 -23.85 -3.59 -31.61
N ASP A 42 -23.89 -2.26 -31.66
CA ASP A 42 -22.89 -1.38 -31.04
C ASP A 42 -22.79 -1.59 -29.52
N MET A 43 -23.92 -1.72 -28.83
CA MET A 43 -23.95 -2.05 -27.40
C MET A 43 -23.27 -3.40 -27.11
N GLY A 44 -23.58 -4.44 -27.89
CA GLY A 44 -22.96 -5.76 -27.76
C GLY A 44 -21.46 -5.74 -28.00
N ILE A 45 -21.02 -5.07 -29.07
CA ILE A 45 -19.59 -4.90 -29.39
C ILE A 45 -18.87 -4.11 -28.29
N LYS A 46 -19.48 -3.07 -27.71
CA LYS A 46 -18.90 -2.31 -26.59
C LYS A 46 -18.73 -3.15 -25.32
N ILE A 47 -19.69 -4.02 -25.01
CA ILE A 47 -19.58 -4.93 -23.86
C ILE A 47 -18.44 -5.93 -24.08
N PHE A 48 -18.38 -6.54 -25.27
CA PHE A 48 -17.35 -7.51 -25.61
C PHE A 48 -15.97 -6.87 -25.69
N SER A 49 -15.84 -5.76 -26.42
CA SER A 49 -14.60 -5.01 -26.54
C SER A 49 -14.13 -4.46 -25.20
N TYR A 50 -15.01 -4.03 -24.29
CA TYR A 50 -14.57 -3.64 -22.95
C TYR A 50 -13.86 -4.80 -22.23
N HIS A 51 -14.44 -6.00 -22.21
CA HIS A 51 -13.78 -7.14 -21.56
C HIS A 51 -12.50 -7.58 -22.27
N PHE A 52 -12.53 -7.63 -23.61
CA PHE A 52 -11.38 -8.01 -24.41
C PHE A 52 -10.24 -6.99 -24.29
N PHE A 53 -10.57 -5.69 -24.34
CA PHE A 53 -9.61 -4.61 -24.20
C PHE A 53 -9.15 -4.50 -22.75
N ASP A 54 -9.98 -4.74 -21.74
CA ASP A 54 -9.53 -4.77 -20.35
C ASP A 54 -8.52 -5.91 -20.15
N GLU A 55 -8.76 -7.13 -20.65
CA GLU A 55 -7.77 -8.23 -20.59
C GLU A 55 -6.48 -7.96 -21.39
N ILE A 56 -6.59 -7.39 -22.59
CA ILE A 56 -5.42 -7.07 -23.42
C ILE A 56 -4.66 -5.90 -22.84
N TRP A 57 -5.35 -4.82 -22.50
CA TRP A 57 -4.77 -3.68 -21.81
C TRP A 57 -4.08 -4.15 -20.54
N TYR A 58 -4.68 -5.08 -19.79
CA TYR A 58 -4.08 -5.67 -18.61
C TYR A 58 -2.77 -6.44 -18.87
N LYS A 59 -2.76 -7.30 -19.89
CA LYS A 59 -1.55 -8.04 -20.33
C LYS A 59 -0.47 -7.11 -20.89
N VAL A 60 -0.88 -6.01 -21.53
CA VAL A 60 0.01 -5.03 -22.16
C VAL A 60 0.54 -4.01 -21.15
N THR A 61 -0.22 -3.67 -20.10
CA THR A 61 0.11 -2.53 -19.22
C THR A 61 0.68 -2.86 -17.85
N GLY A 62 0.58 -4.07 -17.28
CA GLY A 62 1.30 -4.23 -16.02
C GLY A 62 1.21 -5.49 -15.18
N TYR A 63 2.39 -5.78 -14.66
CA TYR A 63 2.71 -6.41 -13.38
C TYR A 63 1.64 -6.23 -12.28
N LYS A 64 0.91 -7.31 -11.94
CA LYS A 64 -0.07 -7.33 -10.85
C LYS A 64 0.60 -7.66 -9.52
N VAL A 65 0.45 -6.79 -8.55
CA VAL A 65 0.64 -7.14 -7.14
C VAL A 65 -0.75 -7.15 -6.50
N LYS A 66 -1.03 -8.17 -5.69
CA LYS A 66 -2.28 -8.20 -4.91
C LYS A 66 -2.27 -7.04 -3.91
N PRO A 67 -3.42 -6.39 -3.65
CA PRO A 67 -3.52 -5.41 -2.58
C PRO A 67 -2.98 -6.02 -1.28
N ALA A 68 -2.03 -5.35 -0.63
CA ALA A 68 -1.34 -5.87 0.53
C ALA A 68 -0.80 -4.74 1.39
N VAL A 69 -0.66 -5.01 2.69
CA VAL A 69 0.03 -4.14 3.65
C VAL A 69 1.44 -4.68 3.87
N ILE A 70 2.44 -3.93 3.43
CA ILE A 70 3.86 -4.20 3.62
C ILE A 70 4.31 -3.40 4.84
N TRP A 71 4.52 -4.10 5.94
CA TRP A 71 4.76 -3.50 7.26
C TRP A 71 6.23 -3.63 7.67
N LEU A 72 7.00 -2.55 7.51
CA LEU A 72 8.39 -2.51 7.93
C LEU A 72 8.48 -2.17 9.43
N THR A 73 9.05 -3.08 10.21
CA THR A 73 9.31 -2.94 11.65
C THR A 73 10.80 -3.04 11.96
N GLY A 74 11.27 -2.36 13.01
CA GLY A 74 12.70 -2.31 13.37
C GLY A 74 13.07 -1.11 14.21
N LEU A 75 14.29 -1.12 14.76
CA LEU A 75 14.82 -0.04 15.61
C LEU A 75 14.88 1.32 14.91
N SER A 76 14.87 2.42 15.66
CA SER A 76 15.17 3.74 15.08
C SER A 76 16.53 3.71 14.37
N GLY A 77 16.68 4.34 13.20
CA GLY A 77 17.94 4.28 12.45
C GLY A 77 18.23 2.95 11.73
N SER A 78 17.36 1.94 11.80
CA SER A 78 17.55 0.65 11.13
C SER A 78 17.41 0.68 9.61
N GLY A 79 17.01 1.81 9.01
CA GLY A 79 16.88 1.95 7.55
C GLY A 79 15.46 1.74 6.97
N LYS A 80 14.43 1.54 7.80
CA LYS A 80 13.02 1.34 7.36
C LYS A 80 12.55 2.38 6.34
N THR A 81 12.60 3.66 6.68
CA THR A 81 12.12 4.75 5.80
C THR A 81 12.88 4.78 4.48
N THR A 82 14.18 4.48 4.47
CA THR A 82 14.99 4.42 3.24
C THR A 82 14.56 3.26 2.35
N VAL A 83 14.39 2.06 2.91
CA VAL A 83 13.92 0.88 2.16
C VAL A 83 12.47 1.08 1.66
N ALA A 84 11.60 1.65 2.49
CA ALA A 84 10.21 1.95 2.12
C ALA A 84 10.14 2.92 0.93
N ASN A 85 10.93 3.99 0.94
CA ASN A 85 10.97 4.96 -0.16
C ASN A 85 11.50 4.34 -1.47
N ASP A 86 12.57 3.54 -1.40
CA ASP A 86 13.09 2.86 -2.58
C ASP A 86 12.08 1.83 -3.14
N LEU A 87 11.40 1.08 -2.28
CA LEU A 87 10.31 0.18 -2.66
C LEU A 87 9.17 0.94 -3.36
N VAL A 88 8.78 2.10 -2.85
CA VAL A 88 7.75 2.96 -3.48
C VAL A 88 8.18 3.39 -4.88
N VAL A 89 9.45 3.80 -5.06
CA VAL A 89 9.99 4.15 -6.38
C VAL A 89 9.93 2.96 -7.34
N LYS A 90 10.30 1.75 -6.87
CA LYS A 90 10.26 0.53 -7.68
C LYS A 90 8.84 0.13 -8.06
N LEU A 91 7.88 0.22 -7.14
CA LEU A 91 6.46 -0.03 -7.40
C LEU A 91 5.92 0.94 -8.47
N LYS A 92 6.24 2.24 -8.36
CA LYS A 92 5.86 3.26 -9.36
C LYS A 92 6.43 2.97 -10.74
N LYS A 93 7.69 2.51 -10.83
CA LYS A 93 8.32 2.06 -12.09
C LYS A 93 7.63 0.84 -12.72
N LYS A 94 6.84 0.10 -11.93
CA LYS A 94 6.00 -1.03 -12.38
C LYS A 94 4.53 -0.65 -12.56
N SER A 95 4.22 0.65 -12.67
CA SER A 95 2.86 1.18 -12.80
C SER A 95 1.93 0.89 -11.61
N ILE A 96 2.51 0.57 -10.44
CA ILE A 96 1.77 0.44 -9.18
C ILE A 96 1.95 1.74 -8.40
N ILE A 97 0.86 2.36 -7.98
CA ILE A 97 0.89 3.56 -7.15
C ILE A 97 0.60 3.15 -5.70
N PRO A 98 1.62 2.94 -4.85
CA PRO A 98 1.40 2.55 -3.47
C PRO A 98 1.04 3.76 -2.59
N VAL A 99 0.40 3.47 -1.47
CA VAL A 99 0.21 4.41 -0.35
C VAL A 99 1.40 4.24 0.61
N LEU A 100 2.13 5.31 0.90
CA LEU A 100 3.21 5.31 1.88
C LEU A 100 2.71 5.92 3.20
N LEU A 101 2.89 5.19 4.31
CA LEU A 101 2.60 5.66 5.66
C LEU A 101 3.90 5.57 6.49
N ASP A 102 4.67 6.67 6.51
CA ASP A 102 5.86 6.77 7.36
C ASP A 102 5.50 7.28 8.75
N GLY A 103 6.16 6.73 9.78
CA GLY A 103 5.85 6.98 11.18
C GLY A 103 5.89 8.44 11.63
N ASP A 104 6.79 9.25 11.08
CA ASP A 104 6.85 10.67 11.46
C ASP A 104 5.70 11.46 10.81
N GLU A 105 5.45 11.20 9.53
CA GLU A 105 4.41 11.89 8.76
C GLU A 105 3.00 11.54 9.25
N ILE A 106 2.72 10.24 9.42
CA ILE A 106 1.39 9.78 9.83
C ILE A 106 1.07 10.20 11.26
N ARG A 107 2.08 10.28 12.13
CA ARG A 107 1.94 10.75 13.51
C ARG A 107 1.49 12.21 13.57
N HIS A 108 2.04 13.07 12.71
CA HIS A 108 1.55 14.43 12.55
C HIS A 108 0.14 14.47 11.97
N ALA A 109 -0.15 13.67 10.94
CA ALA A 109 -1.46 13.64 10.29
C ALA A 109 -2.60 13.26 11.26
N ILE A 110 -2.36 12.31 12.17
CA ILE A 110 -3.34 11.88 13.19
C ILE A 110 -3.23 12.64 14.52
N LYS A 111 -2.41 13.70 14.59
CA LYS A 111 -2.20 14.59 15.75
C LYS A 111 -1.86 13.83 17.06
N GLN A 112 -0.98 12.83 16.97
CA GLN A 112 -0.61 12.03 18.13
C GLN A 112 0.83 12.34 18.58
N HIS A 113 0.99 13.06 19.69
CA HIS A 113 2.30 13.54 20.14
C HIS A 113 2.94 12.69 21.24
N ASP A 114 2.17 11.79 21.86
CA ASP A 114 2.64 11.01 22.99
C ASP A 114 3.43 9.76 22.55
N PHE A 115 4.44 9.43 23.37
CA PHE A 115 5.40 8.35 23.12
C PHE A 115 5.49 7.34 24.26
N ASP A 116 4.58 7.36 25.23
CA ASP A 116 4.46 6.29 26.23
C ASP A 116 4.03 4.96 25.58
N GLU A 117 4.04 3.88 26.36
CA GLU A 117 3.70 2.54 25.88
C GLU A 117 2.31 2.46 25.25
N ASP A 118 1.27 2.90 25.97
CA ASP A 118 -0.12 2.80 25.51
C ASP A 118 -0.36 3.66 24.28
N SER A 119 0.23 4.85 24.25
CA SER A 119 0.22 5.72 23.07
C SER A 119 0.89 5.05 21.87
N ARG A 120 2.03 4.38 22.04
CA ARG A 120 2.68 3.63 20.95
C ARG A 120 1.82 2.48 20.44
N LYS A 121 1.20 1.72 21.34
CA LYS A 121 0.27 0.63 20.98
C LYS A 121 -0.90 1.18 20.17
N LYS A 122 -1.59 2.20 20.68
CA LYS A 122 -2.71 2.87 20.01
C LYS A 122 -2.31 3.47 18.66
N HIS A 123 -1.12 4.06 18.56
CA HIS A 123 -0.59 4.62 17.32
C HIS A 123 -0.49 3.54 16.23
N ASN A 124 0.18 2.42 16.55
CA ASN A 124 0.36 1.33 15.59
C ASN A 124 -0.97 0.70 15.20
N LEU A 125 -1.93 0.56 16.14
CA LEU A 125 -3.28 0.07 15.84
C LEU A 125 -4.04 1.01 14.92
N ASN A 126 -3.99 2.32 15.14
CA ASN A 126 -4.62 3.31 14.27
C ASN A 126 -4.04 3.27 12.86
N VAL A 127 -2.72 3.23 12.72
CA VAL A 127 -2.06 3.11 11.42
C VAL A 127 -2.39 1.78 10.77
N GLY A 128 -2.46 0.68 11.53
CA GLY A 128 -2.89 -0.63 11.06
C GLY A 128 -4.31 -0.63 10.52
N TYR A 129 -5.25 -0.01 11.24
CA TYR A 129 -6.63 0.15 10.78
C TYR A 129 -6.70 0.95 9.48
N ILE A 130 -6.02 2.11 9.39
CA ILE A 130 -5.94 2.92 8.18
C ILE A 130 -5.35 2.12 7.01
N SER A 131 -4.27 1.36 7.26
CA SER A 131 -3.62 0.50 6.26
C SER A 131 -4.59 -0.55 5.72
N SER A 132 -5.38 -1.18 6.60
CA SER A 132 -6.40 -2.16 6.19
C SER A 132 -7.50 -1.55 5.30
N LEU A 133 -7.86 -0.28 5.51
CA LEU A 133 -8.85 0.40 4.68
C LEU A 133 -8.32 0.63 3.26
N PHE A 134 -7.07 1.08 3.13
CA PHE A 134 -6.43 1.25 1.83
C PHE A 134 -6.25 -0.08 1.10
N GLU A 135 -5.86 -1.14 1.81
CA GLU A 135 -5.77 -2.49 1.25
C GLU A 135 -7.11 -2.98 0.70
N LYS A 136 -8.20 -2.83 1.48
CA LYS A 136 -9.57 -3.20 1.07
C LYS A 136 -10.05 -2.43 -0.16
N GLN A 137 -9.50 -1.24 -0.41
CA GLN A 137 -9.75 -0.44 -1.60
C GLN A 137 -8.89 -0.83 -2.81
N GLY A 138 -8.00 -1.81 -2.67
CA GLY A 138 -7.19 -2.35 -3.75
C GLY A 138 -5.76 -1.80 -3.82
N ASN A 139 -5.30 -1.10 -2.78
CA ASN A 139 -3.97 -0.48 -2.77
C ASN A 139 -2.90 -1.41 -2.19
N VAL A 140 -1.67 -1.22 -2.66
CA VAL A 140 -0.46 -1.67 -1.94
C VAL A 140 -0.09 -0.58 -0.94
N VAL A 141 -0.04 -0.91 0.34
CA VAL A 141 0.31 0.03 1.40
C VAL A 141 1.70 -0.32 1.91
N VAL A 142 2.61 0.66 1.92
CA VAL A 142 3.95 0.53 2.50
C VAL A 142 3.96 1.32 3.80
N VAL A 143 4.19 0.63 4.92
CA VAL A 143 4.22 1.23 6.26
C VAL A 143 5.62 1.14 6.82
N SER A 144 6.13 2.25 7.37
CA SER A 144 7.44 2.31 8.03
C SER A 144 7.27 2.80 9.46
N LEU A 145 7.26 1.86 10.43
CA LEU A 145 7.05 2.15 11.85
C LEU A 145 8.05 1.41 12.72
N ILE A 146 8.38 1.95 13.89
CA ILE A 146 9.18 1.19 14.87
C ILE A 146 8.39 -0.06 15.30
N SER A 147 7.09 0.10 15.61
CA SER A 147 6.18 -0.99 15.98
C SER A 147 6.78 -2.05 16.92
N PRO A 148 7.19 -1.67 18.15
CA PRO A 148 8.04 -2.51 19.01
C PRO A 148 7.32 -3.70 19.66
N TYR A 149 5.99 -3.74 19.66
CA TYR A 149 5.20 -4.72 20.39
C TYR A 149 4.62 -5.78 19.46
N ASP A 150 4.90 -7.05 19.76
CA ASP A 150 4.53 -8.19 18.90
C ASP A 150 3.03 -8.47 18.88
N ASP A 151 2.38 -8.40 20.05
CA ASP A 151 0.92 -8.48 20.21
C ASP A 151 0.21 -7.48 19.29
N ILE A 152 0.68 -6.23 19.24
CA ILE A 152 0.10 -5.19 18.39
C ILE A 152 0.32 -5.46 16.91
N ARG A 153 1.52 -5.92 16.51
CA ARG A 153 1.76 -6.28 15.10
C ARG A 153 0.87 -7.45 14.68
N ASN A 154 0.65 -8.42 15.56
CA ASN A 154 -0.28 -9.54 15.35
C ASN A 154 -1.74 -9.08 15.27
N GLU A 155 -2.15 -8.08 16.04
CA GLU A 155 -3.48 -7.47 15.90
C GLU A 155 -3.65 -6.79 14.54
N VAL A 156 -2.67 -5.98 14.11
CA VAL A 156 -2.69 -5.35 12.78
C VAL A 156 -2.72 -6.39 11.66
N ARG A 157 -1.94 -7.47 11.78
CA ARG A 157 -1.95 -8.60 10.84
C ARG A 157 -3.36 -9.17 10.65
N LYS A 158 -4.12 -9.33 11.73
CA LYS A 158 -5.52 -9.83 11.70
C LYS A 158 -6.51 -8.86 11.02
N MET A 159 -6.20 -7.56 10.96
CA MET A 159 -7.06 -6.55 10.31
C MET A 159 -6.96 -6.57 8.78
N CYS A 160 -5.86 -7.10 8.26
CA CYS A 160 -5.49 -7.07 6.85
C CYS A 160 -5.75 -8.44 6.18
N THR A 161 -5.99 -8.44 4.87
CA THR A 161 -6.20 -9.68 4.11
C THR A 161 -4.87 -10.30 3.67
N ASN A 162 -3.94 -9.47 3.20
CA ASN A 162 -2.59 -9.80 2.77
C ASN A 162 -1.61 -8.90 3.54
N PHE A 163 -1.09 -9.42 4.65
CA PHE A 163 -0.12 -8.71 5.48
C PHE A 163 1.28 -9.31 5.29
N VAL A 164 2.26 -8.45 5.02
CA VAL A 164 3.67 -8.84 4.85
C VAL A 164 4.49 -8.07 5.88
N GLU A 165 4.89 -8.75 6.94
CA GLU A 165 5.78 -8.21 7.96
C GLU A 165 7.23 -8.30 7.49
N VAL A 166 7.87 -7.14 7.40
CA VAL A 166 9.27 -6.99 7.02
C VAL A 166 10.05 -6.56 8.24
N TYR A 167 10.80 -7.48 8.83
CA TYR A 167 11.68 -7.19 9.94
C TYR A 167 13.00 -6.61 9.43
N VAL A 168 13.26 -5.34 9.76
CA VAL A 168 14.53 -4.67 9.51
C VAL A 168 15.45 -4.89 10.72
N SER A 169 16.18 -5.99 10.70
CA SER A 169 16.92 -6.58 11.82
C SER A 169 18.30 -5.96 12.09
N THR A 170 18.55 -4.76 11.59
CA THR A 170 19.83 -4.08 11.79
C THR A 170 20.11 -3.85 13.28
N GLY A 171 21.28 -4.31 13.72
CA GLY A 171 21.65 -4.31 15.13
C GLY A 171 21.64 -2.92 15.79
N LEU A 172 21.35 -2.91 17.10
CA LEU A 172 21.25 -1.68 17.90
C LEU A 172 22.51 -0.81 17.81
N GLN A 173 23.71 -1.41 17.90
CA GLN A 173 24.95 -0.63 17.85
C GLN A 173 25.14 0.08 16.51
N VAL A 174 24.77 -0.56 15.41
CA VAL A 174 24.79 0.05 14.07
C VAL A 174 23.79 1.21 14.02
N CYS A 175 22.59 1.03 14.58
CA CYS A 175 21.57 2.08 14.66
C CYS A 175 22.04 3.29 15.48
N ILE A 176 22.67 3.07 16.64
CA ILE A 176 23.26 4.11 17.49
C ILE A 176 24.37 4.86 16.74
N ASN A 177 25.24 4.14 16.03
CA ASN A 177 26.33 4.76 15.27
C ASN A 177 25.81 5.62 14.11
N ARG A 178 24.72 5.21 13.47
CA ARG A 178 24.08 5.96 12.37
C ARG A 178 23.38 7.23 12.86
N ASP A 179 22.63 7.12 13.97
CA ASP A 179 21.80 8.16 14.62
C ASP A 179 21.39 9.36 13.73
N PRO A 180 20.66 9.13 12.62
CA PRO A 180 20.47 10.14 11.59
C PRO A 180 19.66 11.35 12.07
N LYS A 181 18.91 11.19 13.17
CA LYS A 181 18.06 12.22 13.77
C LYS A 181 18.61 12.74 15.11
N GLY A 182 19.78 12.27 15.55
CA GLY A 182 20.34 12.63 16.85
C GLY A 182 19.53 12.13 18.05
N LEU A 183 18.63 11.17 17.86
CA LEU A 183 17.69 10.71 18.89
C LEU A 183 18.37 9.79 19.90
N TYR A 184 19.33 8.97 19.47
CA TYR A 184 20.10 8.12 20.39
C TYR A 184 20.97 8.96 21.31
N LYS A 185 21.65 9.99 20.78
CA LYS A 185 22.43 10.94 21.60
C LYS A 185 21.56 11.63 22.66
N LYS A 186 20.38 12.13 22.28
CA LYS A 186 19.43 12.76 23.21
C LYS A 186 18.90 11.80 24.26
N ALA A 187 18.62 10.55 23.89
CA ALA A 187 18.19 9.53 24.83
C ALA A 187 19.30 9.17 25.84
N GLN A 188 20.56 9.06 25.39
CA GLN A 188 21.72 8.83 26.26
C GLN A 188 21.99 10.01 27.20
N ALA A 189 21.72 11.24 26.76
CA ALA A 189 21.77 12.44 27.59
C ALA A 189 20.59 12.57 28.59
N GLY A 190 19.60 11.67 28.53
CA GLY A 190 18.41 11.69 29.40
C GLY A 190 17.33 12.68 28.96
N GLU A 191 17.48 13.36 27.81
CA GLU A 191 16.50 14.31 27.28
C GLU A 191 15.24 13.61 26.73
N ILE A 192 15.40 12.38 26.22
CA ILE A 192 14.28 11.55 25.73
C ILE A 192 14.13 10.34 26.65
N LYS A 193 13.01 10.29 27.35
CA LYS A 193 12.63 9.14 28.18
C LYS A 193 12.03 8.03 27.31
N ASP A 194 12.12 6.80 27.79
CA ASP A 194 11.49 5.60 27.19
C ASP A 194 11.86 5.33 25.73
N PHE A 195 13.10 5.61 25.32
CA PHE A 195 13.53 5.43 23.94
C PHE A 195 13.69 3.94 23.58
N THR A 196 13.03 3.52 22.50
CA THR A 196 13.01 2.11 22.05
C THR A 196 14.42 1.59 21.74
N GLY A 197 14.78 0.47 22.35
CA GLY A 197 16.08 -0.17 22.22
C GLY A 197 17.14 0.34 23.22
N LEU A 198 16.82 1.35 24.04
CA LEU A 198 17.65 1.78 25.17
C LEU A 198 16.90 1.61 26.49
N SER A 199 15.92 2.47 26.76
CA SER A 199 15.14 2.49 28.00
C SER A 199 13.73 1.89 27.86
N ALA A 200 13.28 1.61 26.63
CA ALA A 200 12.06 0.88 26.34
C ALA A 200 12.32 -0.35 25.45
N PRO A 201 11.53 -1.44 25.58
CA PRO A 201 11.77 -2.68 24.87
C PRO A 201 11.50 -2.56 23.36
N TYR A 202 12.14 -3.45 22.60
CA TYR A 202 11.78 -3.79 21.23
C TYR A 202 11.68 -5.31 21.13
N PHE A 203 10.47 -5.83 20.91
CA PHE A 203 10.24 -7.25 20.72
C PHE A 203 10.36 -7.59 19.24
N ALA A 204 11.47 -8.21 18.86
CA ALA A 204 11.73 -8.64 17.50
C ALA A 204 10.63 -9.60 17.01
N PRO A 205 10.16 -9.48 15.75
CA PRO A 205 9.19 -10.40 15.18
C PRO A 205 9.70 -11.84 15.21
N LEU A 206 8.86 -12.77 15.67
CA LEU A 206 9.22 -14.19 15.74
C LEU A 206 9.14 -14.88 14.37
N ASN A 207 8.11 -14.54 13.58
CA ASN A 207 7.84 -15.15 12.28
C ASN A 207 7.49 -14.09 11.22
N PRO A 208 8.41 -13.15 10.91
CA PRO A 208 8.17 -12.19 9.84
C PRO A 208 8.20 -12.90 8.48
N GLU A 209 7.40 -12.44 7.52
CA GLU A 209 7.45 -12.93 6.13
C GLU A 209 8.82 -12.68 5.49
N ILE A 210 9.48 -11.58 5.87
CA ILE A 210 10.78 -11.18 5.34
C ILE A 210 11.63 -10.62 6.48
N THR A 211 12.89 -11.06 6.56
CA THR A 211 13.91 -10.45 7.42
C THR A 211 15.00 -9.87 6.55
N ILE A 212 15.38 -8.61 6.79
CA ILE A 212 16.46 -7.90 6.09
C ILE A 212 17.38 -7.20 7.09
N ASP A 213 18.68 -7.25 6.81
CA ASP A 213 19.67 -6.47 7.55
C ASP A 213 20.33 -5.43 6.64
N THR A 214 20.00 -4.15 6.85
CA THR A 214 20.55 -3.03 6.09
C THR A 214 22.00 -2.67 6.44
N SER A 215 22.64 -3.41 7.37
CA SER A 215 24.08 -3.33 7.59
C SER A 215 24.87 -4.26 6.66
N ILE A 216 24.20 -5.26 6.09
CA ILE A 216 24.79 -6.28 5.20
C ILE A 216 24.31 -6.07 3.77
N LEU A 217 22.99 -5.87 3.59
CA LEU A 217 22.36 -5.71 2.29
C LEU A 217 22.29 -4.24 1.90
N SER A 218 22.41 -3.97 0.59
CA SER A 218 22.11 -2.63 0.07
C SER A 218 20.61 -2.33 0.16
N VAL A 219 20.25 -1.05 0.11
CA VAL A 219 18.84 -0.61 0.07
C VAL A 219 18.11 -1.22 -1.13
N ASN A 220 18.79 -1.29 -2.28
CA ASN A 220 18.27 -1.83 -3.52
C ASN A 220 17.96 -3.34 -3.37
N ASP A 221 18.89 -4.10 -2.76
CA ASP A 221 18.68 -5.54 -2.53
C ASP A 221 17.52 -5.79 -1.56
N CYS A 222 17.45 -5.00 -0.48
CA CYS A 222 16.37 -5.07 0.50
C CYS A 222 14.99 -4.88 -0.16
N SER A 223 14.84 -3.83 -0.97
CA SER A 223 13.57 -3.54 -1.63
C SER A 223 13.27 -4.52 -2.77
N ASP A 224 14.27 -5.10 -3.44
CA ASP A 224 14.06 -6.18 -4.43
C ASP A 224 13.56 -7.47 -3.79
N LEU A 225 14.07 -7.84 -2.61
CA LEU A 225 13.56 -8.98 -1.85
C LEU A 225 12.07 -8.80 -1.53
N ILE A 226 11.68 -7.62 -1.03
CA ILE A 226 10.29 -7.30 -0.73
C ILE A 226 9.44 -7.33 -2.01
N LEU A 227 9.91 -6.67 -3.07
CA LEU A 227 9.20 -6.61 -4.34
C LEU A 227 9.00 -8.00 -4.95
N ASN A 228 10.00 -8.89 -4.85
CA ASN A 228 9.92 -10.26 -5.35
C ASN A 228 8.97 -11.14 -4.53
N PHE A 229 8.88 -10.91 -3.21
CA PHE A 229 7.96 -11.65 -2.35
C PHE A 229 6.50 -11.37 -2.71
N ILE A 230 6.15 -10.10 -2.94
CA ILE A 230 4.78 -9.67 -3.24
C ILE A 230 4.34 -9.93 -4.70
N LYS A 231 5.24 -10.42 -5.57
CA LYS A 231 4.91 -10.85 -6.95
C LYS A 231 4.00 -12.08 -7.01
N LYS A 232 3.91 -12.86 -5.93
CA LYS A 232 3.29 -14.19 -5.94
C LYS A 232 1.75 -14.18 -5.94
#